data_AF-A0A9P0FHG4-F1
#
_entry.id   AF-A0A9P0FHG4-F1
#
_cell.length_a   1.000
_cell.length_b   1.000
_cell.length_c   1.000
_cell.angle_alpha   90.00
_cell.angle_beta   90.00
_cell.angle_gamma   90.00
#
_symmetry.space_group_name_H-M   'P 1'
#
loop_
_entity.id
_entity.type
_entity.pdbx_description
1 polymer ?
#
loop_
_entity_poly.entity_id
_entity_poly.type
_entity_poly.pdbx_seq_one_letter_code
_entity_poly.pdbx_strand_id
1 'polypeptide(L)'
;MSEPDEDVELDPRIQIELEKLNSTTDEINKLEIECDEANTTFRMLLNESTRRLKLLSKKLGSCIEKSRPYYEMLEVYKKSQRECQEAAVLYQRAHGVHAAAKETVALAEQRFLIHQHEWQFDNAWQEMLNHATMKVMEAENQKAESGRDHQKRAQAFKEVDEKLKTLEEKLQKSIIKSRPYFDEKILCQEQLNTQKERIEAIKKEITKTKNYYSDTLKSLEQISNEIHMKRQRKQSKCEAELLKGPREPGVGAELEPIFAELPTKNQFVSLPDITMELDKCELQSLGSMSHTTSSAVSLKDEHEVDNLEELDDFDVKMQGLSVRAKGEGKSFEGVWSDETKPDLFNNPLV
;
A
#
# COMPACT_ATOMS: atom_id res chain seq x y z
N MET A 1 -12.05 59.05 31.42
CA MET A 1 -12.18 58.62 30.01
C MET A 1 -11.74 57.17 30.00
N SER A 2 -12.68 56.25 30.06
CA SER A 2 -12.44 54.82 29.89
C SER A 2 -12.13 54.58 28.42
N GLU A 3 -10.91 54.11 28.13
CA GLU A 3 -10.59 53.64 26.79
C GLU A 3 -11.57 52.52 26.42
N PRO A 4 -12.11 52.52 25.19
CA PRO A 4 -13.01 51.46 24.78
C PRO A 4 -12.21 50.17 24.80
N ASP A 5 -12.78 49.12 25.38
CA ASP A 5 -12.38 47.74 25.09
C ASP A 5 -12.28 47.64 23.56
N GLU A 6 -11.07 47.57 23.02
CA GLU A 6 -10.86 47.16 21.65
C GLU A 6 -11.50 45.78 21.55
N ASP A 7 -12.70 45.72 20.95
CA ASP A 7 -13.30 44.51 20.44
C ASP A 7 -12.19 43.76 19.70
N VAL A 8 -11.64 42.73 20.36
CA VAL A 8 -10.62 41.87 19.79
C VAL A 8 -11.34 41.05 18.74
N GLU A 9 -11.49 41.66 17.56
CA GLU A 9 -12.04 41.02 16.37
C GLU A 9 -11.25 39.72 16.18
N LEU A 10 -11.95 38.58 16.36
CA LEU A 10 -11.37 37.26 16.24
C LEU A 10 -10.74 37.16 14.85
N ASP A 11 -9.46 36.74 14.77
CA ASP A 11 -8.79 36.61 13.47
C ASP A 11 -9.65 35.71 12.56
N PRO A 12 -10.12 36.20 11.40
CA PRO A 12 -11.05 35.46 10.55
C PRO A 12 -10.49 34.11 10.09
N ARG A 13 -9.16 33.93 10.15
CA ARG A 13 -8.50 32.63 9.89
C ARG A 13 -8.85 31.57 10.92
N ILE A 14 -9.06 31.93 12.19
CA ILE A 14 -9.47 30.98 13.24
C ILE A 14 -10.82 30.38 12.88
N GLN A 15 -11.77 31.21 12.45
CA GLN A 15 -13.10 30.74 12.09
C GLN A 15 -13.06 29.76 10.91
N ILE A 16 -12.26 30.06 9.88
CA ILE A 16 -12.08 29.17 8.72
C ILE A 16 -11.49 27.81 9.15
N GLU A 17 -10.46 27.80 10.00
CA GLU A 17 -9.87 26.54 10.45
C GLU A 17 -10.80 25.74 11.39
N LEU A 18 -11.62 26.41 12.20
CA LEU A 18 -12.65 25.75 13.01
C LEU A 18 -13.77 25.12 12.15
N GLU A 19 -14.21 25.81 11.10
CA GLU A 19 -15.16 25.26 10.13
C GLU A 19 -14.59 24.02 9.42
N LYS A 20 -13.30 24.06 9.05
CA LYS A 20 -12.60 22.88 8.51
C LYS A 20 -12.55 21.74 9.52
N LEU A 21 -12.26 21.99 10.80
CA LEU A 21 -12.26 20.94 11.83
C LEU A 21 -13.64 20.30 11.99
N ASN A 22 -14.70 21.10 12.04
CA ASN A 22 -16.06 20.58 12.15
C ASN A 22 -16.41 19.70 10.94
N SER A 23 -16.16 20.19 9.72
CA SER A 23 -16.39 19.41 8.50
C SER A 23 -15.58 18.11 8.47
N THR A 24 -14.32 18.17 8.90
CA THR A 24 -13.43 17.00 8.91
C THR A 24 -13.86 15.99 9.97
N THR A 25 -14.39 16.46 11.11
CA THR A 25 -14.92 15.60 12.18
C THR A 25 -16.17 14.86 11.70
N ASP A 26 -17.10 15.56 11.05
CA ASP A 26 -18.30 14.94 10.46
C ASP A 26 -17.92 13.91 9.38
N GLU A 27 -16.91 14.21 8.57
CA GLU A 27 -16.40 13.30 7.56
C GLU A 27 -15.75 12.04 8.19
N ILE A 28 -14.96 12.19 9.26
CA ILE A 28 -14.40 11.04 10.01
C ILE A 28 -15.53 10.16 10.54
N ASN A 29 -16.52 10.74 11.22
CA ASN A 29 -17.65 10.00 11.78
C ASN A 29 -18.41 9.23 10.69
N LYS A 30 -18.65 9.87 9.55
CA LYS A 30 -19.31 9.24 8.41
C LYS A 30 -18.50 8.06 7.85
N LEU A 31 -17.20 8.25 7.64
CA LEU A 31 -16.33 7.21 7.10
C LEU A 31 -16.17 6.04 8.09
N GLU A 32 -16.16 6.31 9.39
CA GLU A 32 -16.13 5.26 10.42
C GLU A 32 -17.40 4.42 10.41
N ILE A 33 -18.58 5.04 10.33
CA ILE A 33 -19.85 4.33 10.18
C ILE A 33 -19.84 3.48 8.89
N GLU A 34 -19.42 4.05 7.76
CA GLU A 34 -19.35 3.30 6.49
C GLU A 34 -18.37 2.12 6.58
N CYS A 35 -17.26 2.27 7.29
CA CYS A 35 -16.30 1.21 7.54
C CYS A 35 -16.95 0.06 8.33
N ASP A 36 -17.71 0.37 9.38
CA ASP A 36 -18.41 -0.63 10.20
C ASP A 36 -19.52 -1.34 9.43
N GLU A 37 -20.28 -0.63 8.59
CA GLU A 37 -21.26 -1.21 7.68
C GLU A 37 -20.61 -2.15 6.65
N ALA A 38 -19.49 -1.73 6.07
CA ALA A 38 -18.73 -2.55 5.13
C ALA A 38 -18.15 -3.81 5.80
N ASN A 39 -17.63 -3.69 7.03
CA ASN A 39 -17.17 -4.84 7.83
C ASN A 39 -18.32 -5.79 8.18
N THR A 40 -19.50 -5.27 8.51
CA THR A 40 -20.69 -6.08 8.77
C THR A 40 -21.11 -6.85 7.52
N THR A 41 -21.12 -6.17 6.37
CA THR A 41 -21.41 -6.78 5.07
C THR A 41 -20.40 -7.88 4.73
N PHE A 42 -19.10 -7.64 4.95
CA PHE A 42 -18.06 -8.66 4.75
C PHE A 42 -18.29 -9.90 5.63
N ARG A 43 -18.62 -9.72 6.91
CA ARG A 43 -18.95 -10.84 7.81
C ARG A 43 -20.18 -11.62 7.35
N MET A 44 -21.22 -10.92 6.90
CA MET A 44 -22.43 -11.56 6.36
C MET A 44 -22.10 -12.40 5.11
N LEU A 45 -21.36 -11.85 4.15
CA LEU A 45 -20.92 -12.55 2.95
C LEU A 45 -20.02 -13.75 3.28
N LEU A 46 -19.16 -13.63 4.28
CA LEU A 46 -18.28 -14.73 4.72
C LEU A 46 -19.11 -15.90 5.27
N ASN A 47 -20.09 -15.61 6.12
CA ASN A 47 -20.98 -16.62 6.66
C ASN A 47 -21.84 -17.28 5.57
N GLU A 48 -22.39 -16.47 4.66
CA GLU A 48 -23.18 -16.95 3.54
C GLU A 48 -22.37 -17.84 2.59
N SER A 49 -21.21 -17.38 2.13
CA SER A 49 -20.30 -18.14 1.26
C SER A 49 -19.88 -19.45 1.91
N THR A 50 -19.52 -19.42 3.20
CA THR A 50 -19.19 -20.62 3.98
C THR A 50 -20.35 -21.61 3.99
N ARG A 51 -21.58 -21.14 4.21
CA ARG A 51 -22.78 -22.00 4.19
C ARG A 51 -23.00 -22.61 2.80
N ARG A 52 -22.94 -21.80 1.74
CA ARG A 52 -23.12 -22.27 0.34
C ARG A 52 -22.08 -23.32 -0.04
N LEU A 53 -20.81 -23.07 0.26
CA LEU A 53 -19.71 -24.00 0.00
C LEU A 53 -19.81 -25.28 0.83
N LYS A 54 -20.23 -25.20 2.10
CA LYS A 54 -20.51 -26.39 2.94
C LYS A 54 -21.62 -27.26 2.33
N LEU A 55 -22.68 -26.67 1.81
CA LEU A 55 -23.76 -27.42 1.15
C LEU A 55 -23.27 -28.12 -0.13
N LEU A 56 -22.48 -27.44 -0.96
CA LEU A 56 -21.89 -28.05 -2.15
C LEU A 56 -20.87 -29.15 -1.80
N SER A 57 -20.07 -28.94 -0.76
CA SER A 57 -19.11 -29.93 -0.25
C SER A 57 -19.81 -31.22 0.17
N LYS A 58 -20.91 -31.12 0.96
CA LYS A 58 -21.73 -32.27 1.35
C LYS A 58 -22.33 -33.02 0.15
N LYS A 59 -22.75 -32.30 -0.90
CA LYS A 59 -23.36 -32.90 -2.10
C LYS A 59 -22.33 -33.62 -3.00
N LEU A 60 -21.12 -33.08 -3.12
CA LEU A 60 -20.12 -33.55 -4.09
C LEU A 60 -19.08 -34.52 -3.48
N GLY A 61 -18.88 -34.44 -2.16
CA GLY A 61 -18.01 -35.34 -1.40
C GLY A 61 -16.58 -35.40 -1.94
N SER A 62 -16.05 -36.62 -2.06
CA SER A 62 -14.64 -36.85 -2.45
C SER A 62 -14.24 -36.38 -3.85
N CYS A 63 -15.19 -35.98 -4.71
CA CYS A 63 -14.86 -35.47 -6.04
C CYS A 63 -14.09 -34.15 -5.99
N ILE A 64 -14.34 -33.30 -4.97
CA ILE A 64 -13.67 -32.01 -4.78
C ILE A 64 -12.18 -32.22 -4.47
N GLU A 65 -11.86 -33.10 -3.51
CA GLU A 65 -10.46 -33.37 -3.15
C GLU A 65 -9.68 -34.02 -4.28
N LYS A 66 -10.34 -34.88 -5.08
CA LYS A 66 -9.70 -35.52 -6.24
C LYS A 66 -9.38 -34.54 -7.36
N SER A 67 -10.18 -33.49 -7.57
CA SER A 67 -9.94 -32.50 -8.62
C SER A 67 -9.10 -31.31 -8.16
N ARG A 68 -8.85 -31.14 -6.86
CA ARG A 68 -8.02 -30.07 -6.29
C ARG A 68 -6.67 -29.87 -6.99
N PRO A 69 -5.86 -30.92 -7.27
CA PRO A 69 -4.58 -30.73 -7.95
C PRO A 69 -4.70 -30.10 -9.34
N TYR A 70 -5.81 -30.35 -10.05
CA TYR A 70 -6.07 -29.72 -11.35
C TYR A 70 -6.35 -28.22 -11.18
N TYR A 71 -7.19 -27.83 -10.23
CA TYR A 71 -7.51 -26.41 -10.02
C TYR A 71 -6.33 -25.60 -9.47
N GLU A 72 -5.51 -26.18 -8.61
CA GLU A 72 -4.26 -25.56 -8.15
C GLU A 72 -3.29 -25.36 -9.33
N MET A 73 -3.12 -26.37 -10.17
CA MET A 73 -2.31 -26.25 -11.39
C MET A 73 -2.91 -25.27 -12.41
N LEU A 74 -4.24 -25.14 -12.48
CA LEU A 74 -4.92 -24.18 -13.34
C LEU A 74 -4.63 -22.73 -12.91
N GLU A 75 -4.53 -22.46 -11.61
CA GLU A 75 -4.11 -21.15 -11.10
C GLU A 75 -2.65 -20.84 -11.51
N VAL A 76 -1.75 -21.81 -11.34
CA VAL A 76 -0.35 -21.69 -11.79
C VAL A 76 -0.27 -21.48 -13.30
N TYR A 77 -1.05 -22.22 -14.08
CA TYR A 77 -1.15 -22.06 -15.54
C TYR A 77 -1.57 -20.63 -15.92
N LYS A 78 -2.64 -20.11 -15.32
CA LYS A 78 -3.12 -18.74 -15.58
C LYS A 78 -2.06 -17.70 -15.21
N LYS A 79 -1.33 -17.90 -14.12
CA LYS A 79 -0.23 -17.02 -13.70
C LYS A 79 0.92 -17.06 -14.71
N SER A 80 1.44 -18.24 -15.05
CA SER A 80 2.52 -18.40 -16.03
C SER A 80 2.13 -17.91 -17.43
N GLN A 81 0.86 -18.10 -17.82
CA GLN A 81 0.32 -17.56 -19.06
C GLN A 81 0.40 -16.02 -19.09
N ARG A 82 -0.06 -15.36 -18.02
CA ARG A 82 -0.02 -13.90 -17.89
C ARG A 82 1.42 -13.38 -17.91
N GLU A 83 2.32 -14.01 -17.14
CA GLU A 83 3.73 -13.62 -17.09
C GLU A 83 4.44 -13.80 -18.44
N CYS A 84 4.09 -14.86 -19.19
CA CYS A 84 4.60 -15.09 -20.55
C CYS A 84 4.06 -14.04 -21.52
N GLN A 85 2.77 -13.71 -21.46
CA GLN A 85 2.15 -12.67 -22.31
C GLN A 85 2.75 -11.30 -22.03
N GLU A 86 2.93 -10.94 -20.75
CA GLU A 86 3.57 -9.68 -20.36
C GLU A 86 5.00 -9.59 -20.89
N ALA A 87 5.78 -10.68 -20.76
CA ALA A 87 7.13 -10.74 -21.32
C ALA A 87 7.15 -10.62 -22.84
N ALA A 88 6.19 -11.24 -23.52
CA ALA A 88 6.04 -11.14 -24.98
C ALA A 88 5.77 -9.69 -25.41
N VAL A 89 4.88 -8.98 -24.70
CA VAL A 89 4.59 -7.56 -24.95
C VAL A 89 5.83 -6.70 -24.72
N LEU A 90 6.60 -6.96 -23.66
CA LEU A 90 7.85 -6.25 -23.39
C LEU A 90 8.89 -6.49 -24.50
N TYR A 91 9.06 -7.73 -24.94
CA TYR A 91 9.95 -8.07 -26.05
C TYR A 91 9.51 -7.41 -27.36
N GLN A 92 8.21 -7.42 -27.68
CA GLN A 92 7.68 -6.72 -28.86
C GLN A 92 7.93 -5.21 -28.81
N ARG A 93 7.75 -4.59 -27.64
CA ARG A 93 8.06 -3.18 -27.43
C ARG A 93 9.55 -2.90 -27.63
N ALA A 94 10.43 -3.67 -26.99
CA ALA A 94 11.88 -3.53 -27.15
C ALA A 94 12.32 -3.75 -28.60
N HIS A 95 11.70 -4.71 -29.29
CA HIS A 95 11.90 -4.93 -30.72
C HIS A 95 11.52 -3.69 -31.55
N GLY A 96 10.36 -3.09 -31.28
CA GLY A 96 9.92 -1.86 -31.94
C GLY A 96 10.85 -0.68 -31.70
N VAL A 97 11.33 -0.50 -30.47
CA VAL A 97 12.32 0.54 -30.12
C VAL A 97 13.63 0.35 -30.87
N HIS A 98 14.15 -0.88 -30.92
CA HIS A 98 15.37 -1.18 -31.68
C HIS A 98 15.20 -0.93 -33.19
N ALA A 99 14.05 -1.29 -33.76
CA ALA A 99 13.74 -1.01 -35.17
C ALA A 99 13.70 0.50 -35.46
N ALA A 100 13.02 1.28 -34.61
CA ALA A 100 12.95 2.74 -34.74
C ALA A 100 14.33 3.41 -34.57
N ALA A 101 15.16 2.91 -33.65
CA ALA A 101 16.53 3.40 -33.47
C ALA A 101 17.37 3.15 -34.72
N LYS A 102 17.26 1.95 -35.32
CA LYS A 102 17.95 1.63 -36.59
C LYS A 102 17.48 2.50 -37.74
N GLU A 103 16.17 2.73 -37.85
CA GLU A 103 15.61 3.63 -38.87
C GLU A 103 16.11 5.07 -38.67
N THR A 104 16.22 5.54 -37.42
CA THR A 104 16.76 6.87 -37.12
C THR A 104 18.19 7.04 -37.63
N VAL A 105 19.06 6.04 -37.43
CA VAL A 105 20.43 6.06 -37.96
C VAL A 105 20.41 6.03 -39.49
N ALA A 106 19.63 5.13 -40.10
CA ALA A 106 19.55 5.00 -41.56
C ALA A 106 19.05 6.30 -42.24
N LEU A 107 18.04 6.95 -41.66
CA LEU A 107 17.53 8.24 -42.15
C LEU A 107 18.55 9.37 -41.97
N ALA A 108 19.30 9.37 -40.86
CA ALA A 108 20.37 10.34 -40.64
C ALA A 108 21.50 10.19 -41.68
N GLU A 109 21.92 8.96 -41.97
CA GLU A 109 22.91 8.63 -43.00
C GLU A 109 22.41 9.01 -44.40
N GLN A 110 21.17 8.64 -44.76
CA GLN A 110 20.57 8.99 -46.05
C GLN A 110 20.50 10.51 -46.24
N ARG A 111 20.08 11.24 -45.22
CA ARG A 111 19.98 12.71 -45.27
C ARG A 111 21.36 13.35 -45.45
N PHE A 112 22.37 12.84 -44.77
CA PHE A 112 23.75 13.30 -44.94
C PHE A 112 24.27 13.07 -46.36
N LEU A 113 23.99 11.92 -46.96
CA LEU A 113 24.37 11.63 -48.36
C LEU A 113 23.67 12.56 -49.35
N ILE A 114 22.39 12.89 -49.16
CA ILE A 114 21.65 13.82 -50.02
C ILE A 114 22.23 15.24 -49.93
N HIS A 115 22.62 15.68 -48.74
CA HIS A 115 23.18 17.01 -48.50
C HIS A 115 24.71 17.06 -48.52
N GLN A 116 25.39 16.05 -49.09
CA GLN A 116 26.86 15.92 -49.05
C GLN A 116 27.62 17.15 -49.61
N HIS A 117 27.01 17.90 -50.52
CA HIS A 117 27.56 19.15 -51.07
C HIS A 117 27.41 20.39 -50.16
N GLU A 118 26.52 20.34 -49.16
CA GLU A 118 26.20 21.45 -48.24
C GLU A 118 26.69 21.15 -46.82
N TRP A 119 26.67 19.89 -46.42
CA TRP A 119 27.04 19.43 -45.08
C TRP A 119 28.43 18.82 -45.11
N GLN A 120 29.30 19.30 -44.23
CA GLN A 120 30.61 18.70 -43.99
C GLN A 120 30.48 17.67 -42.87
N PHE A 121 31.28 16.60 -42.93
CA PHE A 121 31.43 15.67 -41.81
C PHE A 121 32.26 16.37 -40.72
N ASP A 122 31.58 17.13 -39.86
CA ASP A 122 32.19 17.88 -38.78
C ASP A 122 32.12 17.13 -37.45
N ASN A 123 32.75 17.69 -36.41
CA ASN A 123 32.79 17.06 -35.09
C ASN A 123 31.37 16.90 -34.47
N ALA A 124 30.46 17.83 -34.74
CA ALA A 124 29.09 17.77 -34.23
C ALA A 124 28.28 16.64 -34.89
N TRP A 125 28.46 16.42 -36.19
CA TRP A 125 27.81 15.32 -36.91
C TRP A 125 28.37 13.96 -36.49
N GLN A 126 29.69 13.87 -36.29
CA GLN A 126 30.33 12.67 -35.75
C GLN A 126 29.80 12.32 -34.34
N GLU A 127 29.68 13.31 -33.46
CA GLU A 127 29.09 13.12 -32.12
C GLU A 127 27.63 12.67 -32.19
N MET A 128 26.83 13.25 -33.08
CA MET A 128 25.43 12.86 -33.29
C MET A 128 25.29 11.41 -33.77
N LEU A 129 26.11 10.98 -34.73
CA LEU A 129 26.11 9.61 -35.24
C LEU A 129 26.59 8.61 -34.18
N ASN A 130 27.61 8.97 -33.40
CA ASN A 130 28.08 8.16 -32.28
C ASN A 130 26.96 7.94 -31.24
N HIS A 131 26.24 9.00 -30.87
CA HIS A 131 25.10 8.91 -29.95
C HIS A 131 23.96 8.05 -30.51
N ALA A 132 23.62 8.22 -31.79
CA ALA A 132 22.59 7.42 -32.44
C ALA A 132 23.00 5.93 -32.49
N THR A 133 24.29 5.65 -32.75
CA THR A 133 24.85 4.28 -32.77
C THR A 133 24.84 3.65 -31.38
N MET A 134 25.23 4.40 -30.33
CA MET A 134 25.14 3.96 -28.94
C MET A 134 23.69 3.60 -28.57
N LYS A 135 22.71 4.42 -28.97
CA LYS A 135 21.29 4.14 -28.74
C LYS A 135 20.79 2.89 -29.46
N VAL A 136 21.25 2.64 -30.68
CA VAL A 136 20.93 1.40 -31.40
C VAL A 136 21.47 0.19 -30.66
N MET A 137 22.71 0.28 -30.17
CA MET A 137 23.36 -0.79 -29.39
C MET A 137 22.65 -1.03 -28.04
N GLU A 138 22.26 0.03 -27.33
CA GLU A 138 21.48 -0.08 -26.10
C GLU A 138 20.12 -0.74 -26.35
N ALA A 139 19.40 -0.30 -27.38
CA ALA A 139 18.11 -0.89 -27.76
C ALA A 139 18.25 -2.35 -28.21
N GLU A 140 19.37 -2.72 -28.85
CA GLU A 140 19.68 -4.10 -29.21
C GLU A 140 19.92 -4.97 -27.97
N ASN A 141 20.67 -4.47 -26.99
CA ASN A 141 20.89 -5.16 -25.73
C ASN A 141 19.57 -5.37 -24.96
N GLN A 142 18.73 -4.35 -24.85
CA GLN A 142 17.40 -4.44 -24.22
C GLN A 142 16.47 -5.43 -24.95
N LYS A 143 16.52 -5.47 -26.28
CA LYS A 143 15.80 -6.48 -27.09
C LYS A 143 16.33 -7.90 -26.80
N ALA A 144 17.65 -8.08 -26.69
CA ALA A 144 18.24 -9.38 -26.41
C ALA A 144 17.86 -9.89 -25.01
N GLU A 145 17.94 -9.03 -23.99
CA GLU A 145 17.58 -9.38 -22.61
C GLU A 145 16.09 -9.74 -22.48
N SER A 146 15.20 -8.87 -22.99
CA SER A 146 13.75 -9.14 -23.00
C SER A 146 13.39 -10.40 -23.81
N GLY A 147 14.14 -10.71 -24.88
CA GLY A 147 13.98 -11.93 -25.65
C GLY A 147 14.33 -13.19 -24.85
N ARG A 148 15.45 -13.17 -24.10
CA ARG A 148 15.84 -14.28 -23.21
C ARG A 148 14.82 -14.50 -22.10
N ASP A 149 14.31 -13.42 -21.50
CA ASP A 149 13.30 -13.48 -20.45
C ASP A 149 11.97 -14.04 -20.95
N HIS A 150 11.51 -13.59 -22.12
CA HIS A 150 10.32 -14.14 -22.78
C HIS A 150 10.50 -15.64 -23.06
N GLN A 151 11.65 -16.06 -23.60
CA GLN A 151 11.92 -17.46 -23.88
C GLN A 151 11.90 -18.32 -22.61
N LYS A 152 12.51 -17.84 -21.52
CA LYS A 152 12.50 -18.53 -20.22
C LYS A 152 11.08 -18.70 -19.68
N ARG A 153 10.26 -17.64 -19.72
CA ARG A 153 8.87 -17.69 -19.26
C ARG A 153 7.99 -18.56 -20.16
N ALA A 154 8.23 -18.56 -21.47
CA ALA A 154 7.53 -19.41 -22.42
C ALA A 154 7.82 -20.90 -22.19
N GLN A 155 9.07 -21.26 -21.88
CA GLN A 155 9.43 -22.63 -21.50
C GLN A 155 8.71 -23.07 -20.22
N ALA A 156 8.75 -22.24 -19.17
CA ALA A 156 8.04 -22.53 -17.93
C ALA A 156 6.52 -22.67 -18.15
N PHE A 157 5.92 -21.80 -18.96
CA PHE A 157 4.50 -21.91 -19.34
C PHE A 157 4.19 -23.22 -20.06
N LYS A 158 5.04 -23.63 -21.00
CA LYS A 158 4.88 -24.90 -21.73
C LYS A 158 4.92 -26.12 -20.79
N GLU A 159 5.84 -26.14 -19.85
CA GLU A 159 5.93 -27.23 -18.85
C GLU A 159 4.66 -27.31 -17.98
N VAL A 160 4.11 -26.16 -17.59
CA VAL A 160 2.88 -26.10 -16.79
C VAL A 160 1.66 -26.52 -17.63
N ASP A 161 1.58 -26.11 -18.90
CA ASP A 161 0.53 -26.50 -19.85
C ASP A 161 0.51 -28.02 -20.07
N GLU A 162 1.67 -28.65 -20.27
CA GLU A 162 1.79 -30.09 -20.39
C GLU A 162 1.31 -30.81 -19.11
N LYS A 163 1.76 -30.35 -17.93
CA LYS A 163 1.30 -30.91 -16.65
C LYS A 163 -0.21 -30.76 -16.47
N LEU A 164 -0.77 -29.60 -16.82
CA LEU A 164 -2.21 -29.35 -16.72
C LEU A 164 -3.02 -30.29 -17.61
N LYS A 165 -2.60 -30.48 -18.88
CA LYS A 165 -3.23 -31.42 -19.81
C LYS A 165 -3.22 -32.85 -19.26
N THR A 166 -2.09 -33.30 -18.72
CA THR A 166 -2.04 -34.65 -18.12
C THR A 166 -2.96 -34.81 -16.92
N LEU A 167 -3.17 -33.75 -16.11
CA LEU A 167 -4.11 -33.79 -14.98
C LEU A 167 -5.56 -33.74 -15.45
N GLU A 168 -5.85 -32.96 -16.49
CA GLU A 168 -7.18 -32.86 -17.09
C GLU A 168 -7.65 -34.22 -17.62
N GLU A 169 -6.79 -34.92 -18.36
CA GLU A 169 -7.08 -36.26 -18.88
C GLU A 169 -7.32 -37.28 -17.76
N LYS A 170 -6.48 -37.27 -16.71
CA LYS A 170 -6.57 -38.21 -15.58
C LYS A 170 -7.79 -37.97 -14.70
N LEU A 171 -8.21 -36.72 -14.52
CA LEU A 171 -9.20 -36.32 -13.51
C LEU A 171 -10.52 -35.81 -14.11
N GLN A 172 -10.71 -35.92 -15.44
CA GLN A 172 -11.84 -35.34 -16.19
C GLN A 172 -13.21 -35.50 -15.51
N LYS A 173 -13.57 -36.72 -15.09
CA LYS A 173 -14.86 -37.01 -14.43
C LYS A 173 -15.03 -36.28 -13.09
N SER A 174 -13.95 -36.21 -12.30
CA SER A 174 -13.94 -35.52 -11.01
C SER A 174 -14.03 -34.01 -11.21
N ILE A 175 -13.29 -33.47 -12.20
CA ILE A 175 -13.33 -32.05 -12.57
C ILE A 175 -14.75 -31.61 -12.93
N ILE A 176 -15.39 -32.32 -13.86
CA ILE A 176 -16.76 -32.01 -14.31
C ILE A 176 -17.75 -32.02 -13.14
N LYS A 177 -17.66 -33.02 -12.25
CA LYS A 177 -18.55 -33.13 -11.09
C LYS A 177 -18.28 -32.04 -10.04
N SER A 178 -17.02 -31.68 -9.82
CA SER A 178 -16.63 -30.67 -8.82
C SER A 178 -16.80 -29.23 -9.29
N ARG A 179 -16.99 -29.01 -10.61
CA ARG A 179 -17.03 -27.69 -11.22
C ARG A 179 -17.99 -26.69 -10.52
N PRO A 180 -19.24 -27.06 -10.16
CA PRO A 180 -20.14 -26.12 -9.48
C PRO A 180 -19.60 -25.61 -8.13
N TYR A 181 -18.78 -26.40 -7.42
CA TYR A 181 -18.15 -25.97 -6.19
C TYR A 181 -17.04 -24.95 -6.43
N PHE A 182 -16.18 -25.18 -7.41
CA PHE A 182 -15.09 -24.26 -7.72
C PHE A 182 -15.60 -22.96 -8.35
N ASP A 183 -16.64 -23.02 -9.18
CA ASP A 183 -17.28 -21.82 -9.74
C ASP A 183 -17.91 -20.97 -8.63
N GLU A 184 -18.66 -21.57 -7.69
CA GLU A 184 -19.22 -20.86 -6.54
C GLU A 184 -18.12 -20.32 -5.61
N LYS A 185 -17.02 -21.07 -5.42
CA LYS A 185 -15.87 -20.63 -4.62
C LYS A 185 -15.23 -19.39 -5.21
N ILE A 186 -15.05 -19.34 -6.54
CA ILE A 186 -14.50 -18.17 -7.23
C ILE A 186 -15.43 -16.97 -7.04
N LEU A 187 -16.73 -17.13 -7.26
CA LEU A 187 -17.71 -16.06 -7.07
C LEU A 187 -17.70 -15.50 -5.64
N CYS A 188 -17.71 -16.38 -4.64
CA CYS A 188 -17.63 -15.99 -3.24
C CYS A 188 -16.33 -15.25 -2.92
N GLN A 189 -15.20 -15.73 -3.45
CA GLN A 189 -13.90 -15.11 -3.26
C GLN A 189 -13.84 -13.72 -3.89
N GLU A 190 -14.39 -13.54 -5.09
CA GLU A 190 -14.46 -12.24 -5.76
C GLU A 190 -15.30 -11.23 -4.97
N GLN A 191 -16.47 -11.65 -4.46
CA GLN A 191 -17.32 -10.81 -3.62
C GLN A 191 -16.62 -10.39 -2.32
N LEU A 192 -15.97 -11.33 -1.64
CA LEU A 192 -15.20 -11.05 -0.41
C LEU A 192 -14.01 -10.13 -0.69
N ASN A 193 -13.27 -10.36 -1.77
CA ASN A 193 -12.15 -9.50 -2.17
C ASN A 193 -12.62 -8.07 -2.48
N THR A 194 -13.74 -7.93 -3.19
CA THR A 194 -14.31 -6.61 -3.52
C THR A 194 -14.69 -5.84 -2.25
N GLN A 195 -15.32 -6.50 -1.28
CA GLN A 195 -15.65 -5.85 0.00
C GLN A 195 -14.39 -5.56 0.82
N LYS A 196 -13.39 -6.43 0.80
CA LYS A 196 -12.10 -6.20 1.47
C LYS A 196 -11.38 -4.97 0.89
N GLU A 197 -11.34 -4.84 -0.44
CA GLU A 197 -10.79 -3.68 -1.13
C GLU A 197 -11.55 -2.40 -0.77
N ARG A 198 -12.88 -2.46 -0.69
CA ARG A 198 -13.70 -1.33 -0.23
C ARG A 198 -13.36 -0.93 1.21
N ILE A 199 -13.26 -1.88 2.13
CA ILE A 199 -12.86 -1.63 3.53
C ILE A 199 -11.47 -0.99 3.57
N GLU A 200 -10.50 -1.50 2.81
CA GLU A 200 -9.16 -0.91 2.73
C GLU A 200 -9.18 0.52 2.18
N ALA A 201 -9.98 0.79 1.16
CA ALA A 201 -10.13 2.13 0.60
C ALA A 201 -10.71 3.11 1.64
N ILE A 202 -11.78 2.71 2.34
CA ILE A 202 -12.38 3.53 3.42
C ILE A 202 -11.37 3.76 4.54
N LYS A 203 -10.64 2.74 4.99
CA LYS A 203 -9.59 2.89 6.02
C LYS A 203 -8.49 3.85 5.61
N LYS A 204 -8.08 3.82 4.34
CA LYS A 204 -7.10 4.77 3.78
C LYS A 204 -7.64 6.19 3.80
N GLU A 205 -8.90 6.40 3.40
CA GLU A 205 -9.54 7.72 3.47
C GLU A 205 -9.71 8.19 4.92
N ILE A 206 -10.13 7.34 5.87
CA ILE A 206 -10.17 7.70 7.31
C ILE A 206 -8.80 8.19 7.78
N THR A 207 -7.73 7.47 7.44
CA THR A 207 -6.37 7.84 7.85
C THR A 207 -5.98 9.18 7.24
N LYS A 208 -6.28 9.41 5.97
CA LYS A 208 -6.03 10.66 5.26
C LYS A 208 -6.82 11.83 5.86
N THR A 209 -8.09 11.65 6.17
CA THR A 209 -8.96 12.67 6.79
C THR A 209 -8.52 12.96 8.23
N LYS A 210 -8.09 11.95 9.01
CA LYS A 210 -7.48 12.14 10.34
C LYS A 210 -6.15 12.91 10.26
N ASN A 211 -5.32 12.63 9.27
CA ASN A 211 -4.10 13.40 9.03
C ASN A 211 -4.44 14.86 8.69
N TYR A 212 -5.43 15.09 7.83
CA TYR A 212 -5.92 16.43 7.51
C TYR A 212 -6.44 17.16 8.75
N TYR A 213 -7.23 16.50 9.59
CA TYR A 213 -7.67 17.03 10.89
C TYR A 213 -6.51 17.45 11.79
N SER A 214 -5.47 16.60 11.90
CA SER A 214 -4.26 16.89 12.66
C SER A 214 -3.51 18.12 12.09
N ASP A 215 -3.42 18.24 10.77
CA ASP A 215 -2.77 19.37 10.13
C ASP A 215 -3.55 20.68 10.30
N THR A 216 -4.89 20.63 10.28
CA THR A 216 -5.76 21.76 10.64
C THR A 216 -5.55 22.19 12.09
N LEU A 217 -5.42 21.25 13.04
CA LEU A 217 -5.10 21.57 14.44
C LEU A 217 -3.73 22.27 14.58
N LYS A 218 -2.70 21.79 13.87
CA LYS A 218 -1.38 22.45 13.85
C LYS A 218 -1.46 23.86 13.25
N SER A 219 -2.28 24.06 12.21
CA SER A 219 -2.52 25.39 11.62
C SER A 219 -3.16 26.34 12.64
N LEU A 220 -4.15 25.88 13.40
CA LEU A 220 -4.75 26.66 14.50
C LEU A 220 -3.74 27.00 15.59
N GLU A 221 -2.88 26.05 15.97
CA GLU A 221 -1.80 26.29 16.92
C GLU A 221 -0.83 27.36 16.40
N GLN A 222 -0.45 27.31 15.12
CA GLN A 222 0.40 28.31 14.48
C GLN A 222 -0.25 29.70 14.49
N ILE A 223 -1.52 29.80 14.10
CA ILE A 223 -2.28 31.06 14.13
C ILE A 223 -2.35 31.61 15.56
N SER A 224 -2.63 30.75 16.54
CA SER A 224 -2.66 31.12 17.95
C SER A 224 -1.31 31.68 18.42
N ASN A 225 -0.22 30.96 18.14
CA ASN A 225 1.15 31.39 18.45
C ASN A 225 1.50 32.72 17.78
N GLU A 226 1.12 32.93 16.52
CA GLU A 226 1.33 34.20 15.83
C GLU A 226 0.60 35.37 16.51
N ILE A 227 -0.66 35.18 16.92
CA ILE A 227 -1.45 36.19 17.62
C ILE A 227 -0.80 36.53 18.97
N HIS A 228 -0.38 35.52 19.73
CA HIS A 228 0.33 35.71 21.00
C HIS A 228 1.64 36.48 20.81
N MET A 229 2.47 36.11 19.82
CA MET A 229 3.72 36.82 19.52
C MET A 229 3.48 38.26 19.07
N LYS A 230 2.42 38.55 18.30
CA LYS A 230 2.05 39.93 17.93
C LYS A 230 1.62 40.74 19.16
N ARG A 231 0.83 40.16 20.07
CA ARG A 231 0.41 40.82 21.32
C ARG A 231 1.61 41.12 22.23
N GLN A 232 2.52 40.16 22.40
CA GLN A 232 3.75 40.35 23.19
C GLN A 232 4.63 41.46 22.60
N ARG A 233 4.84 41.48 21.27
CA ARG A 233 5.59 42.56 20.59
C ARG A 233 4.94 43.93 20.77
N LYS A 234 3.60 44.03 20.69
CA LYS A 234 2.87 45.29 20.93
C LYS A 234 3.08 45.76 22.38
N GLN A 235 2.93 44.88 23.35
CA GLN A 235 3.14 45.19 24.77
C GLN A 235 4.59 45.65 25.04
N SER A 236 5.60 44.91 24.56
CA SER A 236 7.01 45.31 24.70
C SER A 236 7.34 46.62 23.99
N LYS A 237 6.66 46.94 22.88
CA LYS A 237 6.84 48.22 22.17
C LYS A 237 6.22 49.39 22.96
N CYS A 238 5.02 49.22 23.52
CA CYS A 238 4.41 50.22 24.40
C CYS A 238 5.25 50.46 25.67
N GLU A 239 5.80 49.40 26.26
CA GLU A 239 6.71 49.49 27.41
C GLU A 239 8.02 50.21 27.05
N ALA A 240 8.60 49.92 25.88
CA ALA A 240 9.79 50.61 25.38
C ALA A 240 9.54 52.09 25.01
N GLU A 241 8.34 52.45 24.56
CA GLU A 241 7.93 53.84 24.33
C GLU A 241 7.67 54.60 25.64
N LEU A 242 7.10 53.95 26.66
CA LEU A 242 6.93 54.51 28.01
C LEU A 242 8.26 54.78 28.72
N LEU A 243 9.30 54.00 28.43
CA LEU A 243 10.66 54.17 28.99
C LEU A 243 11.50 55.27 28.30
N LYS A 244 11.00 55.92 27.24
CA LYS A 244 11.73 56.92 26.44
C LYS A 244 11.46 58.40 26.82
N GLY A 245 10.66 58.66 27.86
CA GLY A 245 10.46 60.02 28.39
C GLY A 245 11.67 60.53 29.20
N PRO A 246 11.91 61.85 29.31
CA PRO A 246 12.97 62.39 30.15
C PRO A 246 12.71 61.95 31.59
N ARG A 247 13.62 61.16 32.18
CA ARG A 247 13.53 60.79 33.59
C ARG A 247 13.74 62.05 34.43
N GLU A 248 12.69 62.50 35.09
CA GLU A 248 12.78 63.62 36.03
C GLU A 248 13.59 63.21 37.27
N PRO A 249 14.40 64.13 37.83
CA PRO A 249 15.17 63.90 39.06
C PRO A 249 14.31 63.42 40.22
N GLY A 250 14.77 62.34 40.87
CA GLY A 250 13.96 61.56 41.80
C GLY A 250 13.65 62.19 43.16
N VAL A 251 12.68 61.56 43.82
CA VAL A 251 12.39 61.61 45.26
C VAL A 251 11.89 60.19 45.60
N GLY A 252 12.70 59.34 46.26
CA GLY A 252 12.57 58.99 47.69
C GLY A 252 11.17 58.41 47.99
N ALA A 253 10.95 57.20 48.46
CA ALA A 253 11.63 56.51 49.54
C ALA A 253 11.04 55.09 49.70
N GLU A 254 11.94 54.15 50.01
CA GLU A 254 11.85 52.81 50.59
C GLU A 254 10.48 52.18 50.92
N LEU A 255 10.18 51.05 50.26
CA LEU A 255 9.66 49.84 50.92
C LEU A 255 10.30 48.61 50.28
N GLU A 256 11.33 48.09 50.94
CA GLU A 256 11.83 46.73 50.73
C GLU A 256 10.79 45.71 51.23
N PRO A 257 10.41 44.70 50.43
CA PRO A 257 10.18 43.38 50.94
C PRO A 257 11.47 42.57 50.73
N ILE A 258 12.18 42.35 51.84
CA ILE A 258 13.24 41.38 51.98
C ILE A 258 12.67 40.01 51.59
N PHE A 259 12.98 39.56 50.37
CA PHE A 259 12.78 38.19 49.93
C PHE A 259 13.90 37.36 50.58
N ALA A 260 13.61 36.76 51.73
CA ALA A 260 14.49 35.80 52.37
C ALA A 260 14.56 34.54 51.50
N GLU A 261 15.73 34.30 50.91
CA GLU A 261 16.10 33.04 50.28
C GLU A 261 16.00 31.90 51.31
N LEU A 262 15.10 30.94 51.01
CA LEU A 262 15.11 29.61 51.60
C LEU A 262 15.62 28.62 50.54
N PRO A 263 16.37 27.59 50.96
CA PRO A 263 17.30 26.88 50.09
C PRO A 263 16.62 26.01 49.03
N THR A 264 17.23 26.05 47.86
CA THR A 264 17.08 25.14 46.73
C THR A 264 17.05 23.67 47.16
N LYS A 265 15.84 23.10 47.23
CA LYS A 265 15.61 21.69 46.91
C LYS A 265 14.92 21.64 45.56
N ASN A 266 15.71 21.35 44.53
CA ASN A 266 15.24 20.84 43.25
C ASN A 266 14.38 19.60 43.52
N GLN A 267 13.06 19.77 43.46
CA GLN A 267 12.14 18.68 43.19
C GLN A 267 11.22 19.17 42.07
N PHE A 268 11.80 19.31 40.88
CA PHE A 268 11.02 19.15 39.66
C PHE A 268 10.39 17.76 39.74
N VAL A 269 9.10 17.70 40.06
CA VAL A 269 8.27 16.60 39.60
C VAL A 269 8.23 16.74 38.09
N SER A 270 9.08 15.95 37.42
CA SER A 270 8.98 15.73 35.98
C SER A 270 7.53 15.33 35.69
N LEU A 271 6.89 16.04 34.74
CA LEU A 271 5.64 15.55 34.15
C LEU A 271 5.84 14.08 33.75
N PRO A 272 4.82 13.22 33.94
CA PRO A 272 4.90 11.85 33.46
C PRO A 272 5.14 11.87 31.94
N ASP A 273 6.17 11.18 31.49
CA ASP A 273 6.43 10.96 30.07
C ASP A 273 5.28 10.14 29.49
N ILE A 274 4.43 10.79 28.69
CA ILE A 274 3.23 10.21 28.05
C ILE A 274 3.63 9.00 27.20
N THR A 275 4.88 8.96 26.73
CA THR A 275 5.44 7.88 25.92
C THR A 275 5.70 6.59 26.73
N MET A 276 5.79 6.69 28.06
CA MET A 276 6.07 5.55 28.95
C MET A 276 4.82 5.00 29.68
N GLU A 277 3.70 5.74 29.68
CA GLU A 277 2.41 5.29 30.22
C GLU A 277 1.59 4.45 29.21
N LEU A 278 1.86 4.57 27.91
CA LEU A 278 1.21 3.75 26.87
C LEU A 278 1.65 2.27 26.89
N ASP A 279 2.84 1.97 27.39
CA ASP A 279 3.35 0.59 27.54
C ASP A 279 2.74 -0.16 28.74
N LYS A 280 2.09 0.53 29.68
CA LYS A 280 1.45 -0.11 30.85
C LYS A 280 0.04 -0.65 30.58
N CYS A 281 -0.60 -0.22 29.49
CA CYS A 281 -1.93 -0.68 29.13
C CYS A 281 -1.94 -1.94 28.23
N GLU A 282 -0.78 -2.43 27.77
CA GLU A 282 -0.71 -3.62 26.90
C GLU A 282 -0.59 -4.96 27.66
N LEU A 283 -0.56 -4.97 29.01
CA LEU A 283 -0.39 -6.21 29.78
C LEU A 283 -1.44 -6.50 30.86
N GLN A 284 -2.60 -5.83 30.86
CA GLN A 284 -3.72 -6.19 31.73
C GLN A 284 -5.06 -6.17 30.98
N SER A 285 -5.24 -7.12 30.05
CA SER A 285 -6.58 -7.49 29.59
C SER A 285 -6.69 -8.98 29.31
N LEU A 286 -6.42 -9.78 30.34
CA LEU A 286 -6.91 -11.15 30.45
C LEU A 286 -7.40 -11.37 31.87
N GLY A 287 -8.73 -11.42 32.00
CA GLY A 287 -9.43 -11.99 33.15
C GLY A 287 -9.71 -11.02 34.31
N SER A 288 -10.94 -10.52 34.38
CA SER A 288 -11.76 -10.84 35.55
C SER A 288 -13.25 -10.57 35.30
N MET A 289 -14.03 -11.58 35.63
CA MET A 289 -15.48 -11.59 35.68
C MET A 289 -16.02 -10.75 36.84
N SER A 290 -17.24 -10.22 36.69
CA SER A 290 -18.35 -10.19 37.69
C SER A 290 -19.43 -9.19 37.22
N HIS A 291 -20.64 -9.62 36.83
CA HIS A 291 -21.81 -10.07 37.60
C HIS A 291 -22.89 -8.98 37.80
N THR A 292 -24.07 -9.26 37.20
CA THR A 292 -25.46 -8.87 37.60
C THR A 292 -25.89 -7.41 37.35
N THR A 293 -27.12 -7.06 36.92
CA THR A 293 -28.47 -7.64 37.14
C THR A 293 -29.51 -7.34 36.02
N SER A 294 -30.47 -8.27 35.86
CA SER A 294 -31.88 -8.13 35.37
C SER A 294 -32.16 -8.30 33.86
N SER A 295 -32.74 -9.43 33.41
CA SER A 295 -34.16 -9.89 33.45
C SER A 295 -34.99 -9.26 32.30
N ALA A 296 -35.76 -9.91 31.41
CA ALA A 296 -36.27 -11.27 31.14
C ALA A 296 -36.46 -11.32 29.59
N VAL A 297 -36.49 -12.45 28.85
CA VAL A 297 -37.55 -13.48 28.80
C VAL A 297 -37.03 -14.72 28.07
N SER A 298 -37.55 -15.86 28.53
CA SER A 298 -37.38 -17.25 28.06
C SER A 298 -37.85 -17.47 26.62
N LEU A 299 -37.10 -18.25 25.82
CA LEU A 299 -37.49 -19.59 25.34
C LEU A 299 -36.25 -20.33 24.82
N LYS A 300 -36.19 -21.62 25.14
CA LYS A 300 -35.01 -22.50 25.13
C LYS A 300 -35.14 -23.44 23.94
N ASP A 301 -34.17 -23.46 23.04
CA ASP A 301 -33.92 -24.59 22.14
C ASP A 301 -32.51 -25.10 22.43
N GLU A 302 -32.44 -26.33 22.94
CA GLU A 302 -31.19 -27.04 23.23
C GLU A 302 -30.77 -27.81 21.98
N HIS A 303 -29.68 -27.43 21.33
CA HIS A 303 -28.73 -28.28 20.57
C HIS A 303 -27.73 -27.41 19.78
N GLU A 304 -26.94 -26.57 20.46
CA GLU A 304 -25.73 -25.95 19.86
C GLU A 304 -24.61 -25.84 20.89
N VAL A 305 -24.01 -26.97 21.24
CA VAL A 305 -22.66 -27.02 21.80
C VAL A 305 -21.96 -28.20 21.14
N ASP A 306 -21.02 -27.87 20.25
CA ASP A 306 -19.89 -28.67 19.75
C ASP A 306 -19.64 -28.30 18.28
N ASN A 307 -18.98 -27.15 18.04
CA ASN A 307 -18.09 -27.01 16.88
C ASN A 307 -17.21 -25.74 16.87
N LEU A 308 -17.00 -25.08 18.02
CA LEU A 308 -16.19 -23.86 18.06
C LEU A 308 -14.67 -24.16 18.07
N GLU A 309 -14.25 -25.37 18.44
CA GLU A 309 -12.83 -25.76 18.47
C GLU A 309 -12.27 -26.15 17.09
N GLU A 310 -13.10 -26.32 16.05
CA GLU A 310 -12.65 -26.74 14.71
C GLU A 310 -12.32 -25.56 13.78
N LEU A 311 -12.49 -24.31 14.22
CA LEU A 311 -12.25 -23.11 13.42
C LEU A 311 -10.79 -22.61 13.49
N ASP A 312 -10.10 -22.81 14.62
CA ASP A 312 -8.72 -22.37 14.82
C ASP A 312 -7.71 -23.22 14.02
N ASP A 313 -8.07 -24.47 13.68
CA ASP A 313 -7.19 -25.40 12.96
C ASP A 313 -7.07 -25.05 11.45
N PHE A 314 -7.95 -24.17 10.94
CA PHE A 314 -7.92 -23.74 9.54
C PHE A 314 -6.97 -22.54 9.30
N ASP A 315 -6.84 -21.63 10.27
CA ASP A 315 -5.94 -20.47 10.18
C ASP A 315 -4.47 -20.88 10.38
N VAL A 316 -4.18 -21.83 11.26
CA VAL A 316 -2.83 -22.39 11.47
C VAL A 316 -2.31 -23.11 10.21
N LYS A 317 -3.20 -23.78 9.47
CA LYS A 317 -2.85 -24.53 8.25
C LYS A 317 -2.59 -23.65 7.03
N MET A 318 -3.18 -22.45 6.99
CA MET A 318 -2.93 -21.44 5.94
C MET A 318 -1.61 -20.68 6.16
N GLN A 319 -1.18 -20.45 7.41
CA GLN A 319 0.12 -19.82 7.68
C GLN A 319 1.33 -20.76 7.51
N GLY A 320 1.17 -22.06 7.78
CA GLY A 320 2.25 -23.06 7.66
C GLY A 320 2.77 -23.30 6.23
N LEU A 321 2.00 -22.96 5.20
CA LEU A 321 2.41 -23.10 3.79
C LEU A 321 3.16 -21.89 3.23
N SER A 322 3.21 -20.76 3.97
CA SER A 322 3.86 -19.52 3.52
C SER A 322 5.35 -19.43 3.95
N VAL A 323 5.79 -20.21 4.95
CA VAL A 323 7.11 -20.03 5.57
C VAL A 323 8.20 -21.01 5.07
N ARG A 324 7.87 -22.04 4.27
CA ARG A 324 8.88 -22.98 3.76
C ARG A 324 9.35 -22.68 2.34
N ALA A 325 9.92 -21.48 2.14
CA ALA A 325 10.69 -21.16 0.94
C ALA A 325 11.80 -20.14 1.22
N LYS A 326 12.59 -20.36 2.28
CA LYS A 326 13.92 -19.74 2.41
C LYS A 326 14.92 -20.74 3.02
N GLY A 327 15.98 -21.00 2.25
CA GLY A 327 17.23 -21.59 2.72
C GLY A 327 17.41 -23.07 2.41
N GLU A 328 18.16 -23.38 1.36
CA GLU A 328 19.45 -24.08 1.47
C GLU A 328 20.13 -24.14 0.10
N GLY A 329 21.27 -23.46 -0.01
CA GLY A 329 22.12 -23.51 -1.19
C GLY A 329 22.87 -24.83 -1.27
N LYS A 330 23.06 -25.31 -2.49
CA LYS A 330 24.20 -26.15 -2.87
C LYS A 330 24.74 -25.67 -4.20
N SER A 331 25.94 -25.12 -4.12
CA SER A 331 26.86 -24.85 -5.21
C SER A 331 27.08 -26.09 -6.07
N PHE A 332 26.92 -25.95 -7.38
CA PHE A 332 27.60 -26.80 -8.34
C PHE A 332 28.25 -25.92 -9.42
N GLU A 333 29.55 -25.77 -9.26
CA GLU A 333 30.51 -25.22 -10.21
C GLU A 333 30.72 -26.26 -11.31
N GLY A 334 30.66 -25.88 -12.59
CA GLY A 334 30.78 -26.86 -13.67
C GLY A 334 30.69 -26.31 -15.10
N VAL A 335 31.70 -25.52 -15.47
CA VAL A 335 32.35 -25.46 -16.81
C VAL A 335 31.46 -25.14 -18.03
N TRP A 336 31.68 -23.92 -18.54
CA TRP A 336 31.37 -23.52 -19.90
C TRP A 336 32.28 -24.26 -20.89
N SER A 337 31.73 -24.74 -21.99
CA SER A 337 32.48 -24.96 -23.22
C SER A 337 31.61 -24.53 -24.38
N ASP A 338 32.08 -23.47 -25.03
CA ASP A 338 31.74 -23.06 -26.39
C ASP A 338 31.78 -24.25 -27.33
N GLU A 339 30.75 -24.41 -28.15
CA GLU A 339 30.97 -24.79 -29.55
C GLU A 339 29.81 -24.29 -30.41
N THR A 340 30.14 -23.28 -31.20
CA THR A 340 29.36 -22.79 -32.33
C THR A 340 29.53 -23.76 -33.49
N LYS A 341 28.41 -24.14 -34.15
CA LYS A 341 28.28 -24.11 -35.62
C LYS A 341 26.84 -24.37 -36.08
N PRO A 342 26.40 -23.72 -37.17
CA PRO A 342 25.04 -23.82 -37.69
C PRO A 342 24.94 -24.85 -38.83
N ASP A 343 23.93 -25.72 -38.79
CA ASP A 343 23.57 -26.54 -39.94
C ASP A 343 22.35 -25.96 -40.67
N LEU A 344 22.66 -25.48 -41.87
CA LEU A 344 21.76 -25.25 -42.99
C LEU A 344 21.08 -26.56 -43.38
N PHE A 345 19.76 -26.62 -43.40
CA PHE A 345 19.06 -27.46 -44.37
C PHE A 345 17.74 -26.82 -44.83
N ASN A 346 17.79 -26.39 -46.09
CA ASN A 346 16.67 -26.25 -47.00
C ASN A 346 15.65 -27.38 -46.85
N ASN A 347 14.35 -27.06 -46.96
CA ASN A 347 13.55 -27.69 -48.00
C ASN A 347 12.33 -26.84 -48.41
N PRO A 348 11.94 -26.89 -49.70
CA PRO A 348 10.97 -25.99 -50.30
C PRO A 348 9.54 -26.52 -50.29
N LEU A 349 8.65 -25.58 -50.60
CA LEU A 349 7.25 -25.73 -50.96
C LEU A 349 6.97 -26.87 -51.97
N VAL A 350 5.91 -27.63 -51.68
CA VAL A 350 4.89 -28.06 -52.66
C VAL A 350 3.52 -27.83 -52.03
#